data_AF-A0A6J4TXW5-F1
#
_entry.id   AF-A0A6J4TXW5-F1
#
_cell.length_a   1.000
_cell.length_b   1.000
_cell.length_c   1.000
_cell.angle_alpha   90.00
_cell.angle_beta   90.00
_cell.angle_gamma   90.00
#
_symmetry.space_group_name_H-M   'P 1'
#
loop_
_entity.id
_entity.type
_entity.pdbx_description
1 polymer ?
#
loop_
_entity_poly.entity_id
_entity_poly.type
_entity_poly.pdbx_seq_one_letter_code
_entity_poly.pdbx_strand_id
1 'polypeptide(L)'
;MRLLAPMLLCLAALVVAVAPAGAIVPPRDCGTTTVKGKRYNIKADQLSCSTAKPHARRYLSTGRRPAGYKCRNYSAASTKLKFKCDRGVRSFFAIRR
;
A
#
# COMPACT_ATOMS: atom_id res chain seq x y z
N MET A 1 -42.95 10.19 49.64
CA MET A 1 -42.79 8.85 49.04
C MET A 1 -42.85 9.01 47.53
N ARG A 2 -41.72 8.89 46.83
CA ARG A 2 -41.63 8.93 45.36
C ARG A 2 -41.63 7.49 44.85
N LEU A 3 -42.65 7.09 44.11
CA LEU A 3 -42.73 5.79 43.44
C LEU A 3 -43.38 5.95 42.06
N LEU A 4 -42.60 5.56 41.05
CA LEU A 4 -42.96 4.84 39.83
C LEU A 4 -43.57 5.61 38.63
N ALA A 5 -42.72 5.69 37.59
CA ALA A 5 -42.99 6.06 36.20
C ALA A 5 -43.97 5.07 35.51
N PRO A 6 -44.42 5.34 34.26
CA PRO A 6 -43.69 4.71 33.17
C PRO A 6 -43.66 5.45 31.81
N MET A 7 -42.61 5.13 31.06
CA MET A 7 -42.57 4.94 29.60
C MET A 7 -43.09 6.06 28.69
N LEU A 8 -42.16 6.89 28.19
CA LEU A 8 -42.23 7.33 26.80
C LEU A 8 -40.93 6.91 26.08
N LEU A 9 -41.10 5.95 25.18
CA LEU A 9 -40.16 5.40 24.19
C LEU A 9 -39.02 6.36 23.78
N CYS A 10 -37.79 6.07 24.22
CA CYS A 10 -36.58 6.55 23.56
C CYS A 10 -36.29 5.62 22.37
N LEU A 11 -36.79 5.98 21.19
CA LEU A 11 -36.44 5.35 19.92
C LEU A 11 -35.05 5.87 19.48
N ALA A 12 -33.98 5.35 20.08
CA ALA A 12 -32.62 5.66 19.66
C ALA A 12 -32.30 4.93 18.35
N ALA A 13 -32.50 5.61 17.22
CA ALA A 13 -32.07 5.15 15.91
C ALA A 13 -30.54 5.04 15.88
N LEU A 14 -30.03 3.81 15.96
CA LEU A 14 -28.61 3.50 15.82
C LEU A 14 -28.22 3.67 14.34
N VAL A 15 -27.82 4.89 13.96
CA VAL A 15 -27.22 5.14 12.64
C VAL A 15 -25.82 4.54 12.65
N VAL A 16 -25.70 3.30 12.17
CA VAL A 16 -24.40 2.69 11.89
C VAL A 16 -23.79 3.46 10.72
N ALA A 17 -22.85 4.36 11.02
CA ALA A 17 -22.05 5.04 10.01
C ALA A 17 -21.20 3.99 9.28
N VAL A 18 -21.68 3.51 8.14
CA VAL A 18 -20.93 2.64 7.24
C VAL A 18 -19.86 3.51 6.60
N ALA A 19 -18.63 3.46 7.14
CA ALA A 19 -17.51 4.17 6.52
C ALA A 19 -17.33 3.65 5.09
N PRO A 20 -17.22 4.52 4.07
CA PRO A 20 -17.05 4.07 2.70
C PRO A 20 -15.74 3.28 2.61
N ALA A 21 -15.85 2.01 2.21
CA ALA A 21 -14.70 1.20 1.87
C ALA A 21 -14.00 1.86 0.68
N GLY A 22 -12.81 2.43 0.92
CA GLY A 22 -12.01 3.04 -0.14
C GLY A 22 -11.77 2.01 -1.24
N ALA A 23 -12.08 2.37 -2.49
CA ALA A 23 -11.85 1.50 -3.64
C ALA A 23 -10.38 1.05 -3.67
N ILE A 24 -10.16 -0.27 -3.70
CA ILE A 24 -8.82 -0.86 -3.84
C ILE A 24 -8.36 -0.59 -5.27
N VAL A 25 -7.67 0.54 -5.47
CA VAL A 25 -7.10 0.87 -6.78
C VAL A 25 -5.92 -0.08 -7.01
N PRO A 26 -5.92 -0.88 -8.10
CA PRO A 26 -4.82 -1.78 -8.37
C PRO A 26 -3.53 -0.99 -8.60
N PRO A 27 -2.36 -1.51 -8.18
CA PRO A 27 -1.09 -0.85 -8.41
C PRO A 27 -0.85 -0.62 -9.91
N ARG A 28 -0.51 0.63 -10.26
CA ARG A 28 -0.17 1.06 -11.61
C ARG A 28 1.10 0.37 -12.08
N ASP A 29 1.10 -0.08 -13.34
CA ASP A 29 2.29 -0.59 -14.00
C ASP A 29 3.16 0.59 -14.47
N CYS A 30 4.38 0.66 -13.96
CA CYS A 30 5.35 1.70 -14.31
C CYS A 30 6.38 1.23 -15.35
N GLY A 31 6.23 0.01 -15.84
CA GLY A 31 7.05 -0.59 -16.87
C GLY A 31 8.30 -1.28 -16.33
N THR A 32 9.08 -1.81 -17.28
CA THR A 32 10.26 -2.62 -16.99
C THR A 32 11.53 -1.78 -16.83
N THR A 33 12.45 -2.24 -15.99
CA THR A 33 13.85 -1.79 -15.91
C THR A 33 14.80 -2.98 -15.80
N THR A 34 16.04 -2.81 -16.29
CA THR A 34 17.13 -3.78 -16.08
C THR A 34 18.12 -3.21 -15.07
N VAL A 35 18.47 -3.99 -14.04
CA VAL A 35 19.46 -3.61 -13.02
C VAL A 35 20.33 -4.83 -12.71
N LYS A 36 21.66 -4.68 -12.77
CA LYS A 36 22.64 -5.77 -12.54
C LYS A 36 22.31 -7.04 -13.36
N GLY A 37 22.04 -6.86 -14.66
CA GLY A 37 21.70 -7.94 -15.59
C GLY A 37 20.35 -8.62 -15.36
N LYS A 38 19.53 -8.15 -14.41
CA LYS A 38 18.21 -8.73 -14.11
C LYS A 38 17.10 -7.78 -14.51
N ARG A 39 16.06 -8.33 -15.13
CA ARG A 39 14.88 -7.58 -15.60
C ARG A 39 13.80 -7.56 -14.52
N TYR A 40 13.23 -6.38 -14.28
CA TYR A 40 12.21 -6.16 -13.26
C TYR A 40 11.05 -5.34 -13.82
N ASN A 41 9.82 -5.74 -13.53
CA ASN A 41 8.63 -4.91 -13.74
C ASN A 41 8.36 -4.08 -12.48
N ILE A 42 8.28 -2.76 -12.62
CA ILE A 42 8.05 -1.85 -11.50
C ILE A 42 6.57 -1.52 -11.43
N LYS A 43 5.98 -1.67 -10.24
CA LYS A 43 4.60 -1.27 -9.97
C LYS A 43 4.54 -0.30 -8.82
N ALA A 44 3.53 0.57 -8.81
CA ALA A 44 3.37 1.59 -7.79
C ALA A 44 1.90 1.82 -7.43
N ASP A 45 1.64 2.08 -6.16
CA ASP A 45 0.32 2.45 -5.65
C ASP A 45 0.40 3.81 -4.96
N GLN A 46 -0.59 4.67 -5.24
CA GLN A 46 -0.67 6.08 -4.82
C GLN A 46 0.64 6.88 -4.99
N LEU A 47 1.53 6.45 -5.90
CA LEU A 47 2.81 7.06 -6.22
C LEU A 47 2.95 7.17 -7.75
N SER A 48 3.48 8.29 -8.25
CA SER A 48 3.70 8.46 -9.69
C SER A 48 4.80 7.53 -10.20
N CYS A 49 4.67 7.07 -11.44
CA CYS A 49 5.71 6.25 -12.07
C CYS A 49 7.03 6.99 -12.28
N SER A 50 6.97 8.32 -12.49
CA SER A 50 8.16 9.19 -12.54
C SER A 50 8.97 9.17 -11.24
N THR A 51 8.31 8.94 -10.09
CA THR A 51 8.99 8.80 -8.78
C THR A 51 9.34 7.35 -8.48
N ALA A 52 8.42 6.42 -8.77
CA ALA A 52 8.58 5.02 -8.43
C ALA A 52 9.76 4.36 -9.17
N LYS A 53 9.94 4.63 -10.47
CA LYS A 53 11.03 4.06 -11.27
C LYS A 53 12.43 4.41 -10.75
N PRO A 54 12.81 5.69 -10.54
CA PRO A 54 14.13 6.02 -10.03
C PRO A 54 14.34 5.50 -8.61
N HIS A 55 13.33 5.52 -7.75
CA HIS A 55 13.41 4.92 -6.41
C HIS A 55 13.65 3.41 -6.47
N ALA A 56 12.89 2.68 -7.28
CA ALA A 56 13.06 1.25 -7.48
C ALA A 56 14.45 0.92 -8.05
N ARG A 57 14.90 1.67 -9.07
CA ARG A 57 16.22 1.48 -9.68
C ARG A 57 17.33 1.68 -8.65
N ARG A 58 17.27 2.76 -7.84
CA ARG A 58 18.24 3.04 -6.77
C ARG A 58 18.26 1.95 -5.71
N TYR A 59 17.09 1.48 -5.29
CA TYR A 59 16.98 0.42 -4.29
C TYR A 59 17.53 -0.92 -4.84
N LEU A 60 17.22 -1.27 -6.09
CA LEU A 60 17.76 -2.47 -6.75
C LEU A 60 19.29 -2.41 -6.93
N SER A 61 19.84 -1.23 -7.22
CA SER A 61 21.27 -1.08 -7.47
C SER A 61 22.09 -1.03 -6.18
N THR A 62 21.66 -0.26 -5.19
CA THR A 62 22.44 0.07 -3.99
C THR A 62 21.84 -0.40 -2.68
N GLY A 63 20.60 -0.92 -2.68
CA GLY A 63 19.86 -1.20 -1.44
C GLY A 63 19.43 0.07 -0.68
N ARG A 64 19.74 1.27 -1.19
CA ARG A 64 19.45 2.53 -0.51
C ARG A 64 17.96 2.85 -0.57
N ARG A 65 17.33 2.84 0.59
CA ARG A 65 15.92 3.16 0.82
C ARG A 65 15.63 4.65 0.61
N PRO A 66 14.54 5.03 -0.09
CA PRO A 66 14.10 6.43 -0.13
C PRO A 66 13.66 6.92 1.26
N ALA A 67 13.83 8.22 1.52
CA ALA A 67 13.54 8.81 2.83
C ALA A 67 12.06 8.61 3.23
N GLY A 68 11.86 8.16 4.47
CA GLY A 68 10.52 7.90 5.03
C GLY A 68 9.82 6.64 4.53
N TYR A 69 10.39 5.89 3.58
CA TYR A 69 9.84 4.60 3.17
C TYR A 69 10.32 3.50 4.11
N LYS A 70 9.50 2.47 4.35
CA LYS A 70 9.90 1.16 4.90
C LYS A 70 10.00 0.19 3.73
N CYS A 71 11.07 -0.59 3.67
CA CYS A 71 11.29 -1.53 2.56
C CYS A 71 11.51 -2.94 3.09
N ARG A 72 10.87 -3.91 2.46
CA ARG A 72 11.01 -5.33 2.74
C ARG A 72 11.50 -6.05 1.48
N ASN A 73 12.52 -6.88 1.64
CA ASN A 73 12.98 -7.79 0.60
C ASN A 73 12.27 -9.14 0.75
N TYR A 74 12.08 -9.82 -0.37
CA TYR A 74 11.51 -11.16 -0.40
C TYR A 74 12.51 -12.11 -1.07
N SER A 75 12.47 -13.37 -0.62
CA SER A 75 13.30 -14.43 -1.18
C SER A 75 12.80 -14.81 -2.58
N ALA A 76 13.74 -14.95 -3.51
CA ALA A 76 13.44 -15.40 -4.86
C ALA A 76 12.93 -16.85 -4.90
N ALA A 77 13.20 -17.64 -3.84
CA ALA A 77 12.69 -19.01 -3.72
C ALA A 77 11.17 -19.07 -3.49
N SER A 78 10.57 -18.02 -2.93
CA SER A 78 9.16 -18.01 -2.54
C SER A 78 8.29 -17.15 -3.46
N THR A 79 8.86 -16.17 -4.15
CA THR A 79 8.09 -15.25 -5.00
C THR A 79 8.96 -14.52 -6.02
N LYS A 80 8.33 -14.07 -7.11
CA LYS A 80 8.95 -13.15 -8.07
C LYS A 80 9.00 -11.71 -7.56
N LEU A 81 8.24 -11.37 -6.52
CA LEU A 81 8.33 -10.06 -5.87
C LEU A 81 9.73 -9.92 -5.26
N LYS A 82 10.54 -8.97 -5.70
CA LYS A 82 11.90 -8.81 -5.18
C LYS A 82 11.91 -7.99 -3.89
N PHE A 83 11.17 -6.89 -3.89
CA PHE A 83 11.01 -6.02 -2.73
C PHE A 83 9.69 -5.27 -2.82
N LYS A 84 9.23 -4.76 -1.68
CA LYS A 84 8.17 -3.75 -1.57
C LYS A 84 8.64 -2.64 -0.65
N CYS A 85 8.40 -1.39 -1.04
CA CYS A 85 8.64 -0.21 -0.23
C CYS A 85 7.34 0.58 -0.07
N ASP A 86 7.03 1.02 1.16
CA ASP A 86 5.81 1.75 1.49
C ASP A 86 6.06 2.94 2.43
N ARG A 87 5.21 3.96 2.31
CA ARG A 87 5.13 5.14 3.18
C ARG A 87 3.65 5.55 3.28
N GLY A 88 2.95 4.96 4.25
CA GLY A 88 1.49 5.07 4.34
C GLY A 88 0.84 4.43 3.11
N VAL A 89 -0.04 5.16 2.42
CA VAL A 89 -0.73 4.68 1.22
C VAL A 89 0.17 4.64 -0.03
N ARG A 90 1.32 5.31 -0.02
CA ARG A 90 2.22 5.35 -1.18
C ARG A 90 3.16 4.16 -1.14
N SER A 91 3.12 3.31 -2.16
CA SER A 91 4.03 2.17 -2.25
C SER A 91 4.58 1.96 -3.66
N PHE A 92 5.72 1.28 -3.73
CA PHE A 92 6.28 0.79 -4.99
C PHE A 92 7.00 -0.52 -4.76
N PHE A 93 7.04 -1.36 -5.79
CA PHE A 93 7.63 -2.68 -5.72
C PHE A 93 8.16 -3.14 -7.06
N ALA A 94 9.08 -4.09 -7.03
CA ALA A 94 9.68 -4.68 -8.22
C ALA A 94 9.37 -6.17 -8.28
N ILE A 95 8.89 -6.64 -9.43
CA ILE A 95 8.67 -8.05 -9.73
C ILE A 95 9.74 -8.48 -10.73
N ARG A 96 10.51 -9.53 -10.40
CA ARG A 96 11.48 -10.12 -11.33
C ARG A 96 10.73 -10.73 -12.52
N ARG A 97 11.18 -10.39 -13.73
CA ARG A 97 10.68 -10.99 -14.98
C ARG A 97 11.51 -12.21 -15.34
#